data_AF-A0A965UV77-F1
#
_entry.id   AF-A0A965UV77-F1
#
_cell.length_a   1.000
_cell.length_b   1.000
_cell.length_c   1.000
_cell.angle_alpha   90.00
_cell.angle_beta   90.00
_cell.angle_gamma   90.00
#
_symmetry.space_group_name_H-M   'P 1'
#
loop_
_entity.id
_entity.type
_entity.pdbx_description
1 polymer ?
#
loop_
_entity_poly.entity_id
_entity_poly.type
_entity_poly.pdbx_seq_one_letter_code
_entity_poly.pdbx_strand_id
1 'polypeptide(L)'
;MVAPNTQDYWHLNFNSGDQLYFLTGENGATNQNLITSSAVFRDTSAWYHFVYTFDFGNATTSERIRFYVNGERITMSGTIAAQGYTGTRFNRASYEHRIGSRQDANSFSNIYLADIHFIDGQALTPSSFGETDATTGVWNPKAYTGTYGTNGFHLEFADNSAATATTLGKDTSGISPANNWTPVNLSTTTGGPTSVA
;
A
#
# COMPACT_ATOMS: atom_id res chain seq x y z
N MET A 1 22.94 7.87 21.68
CA MET A 1 21.83 7.81 20.71
C MET A 1 22.14 6.65 19.78
N VAL A 2 21.47 5.50 19.98
CA VAL A 2 21.73 4.29 19.18
C VAL A 2 21.18 4.54 17.78
N ALA A 3 22.00 4.37 16.75
CA ALA A 3 21.57 4.52 15.37
C ALA A 3 20.39 3.56 15.08
N PRO A 4 19.37 3.96 14.31
CA PRO A 4 18.32 3.06 13.89
C PRO A 4 18.94 1.86 13.17
N ASN A 5 18.59 0.64 13.57
CA ASN A 5 19.04 -0.54 12.86
C ASN A 5 18.48 -0.50 11.42
N THR A 6 19.27 -0.94 10.45
CA THR A 6 18.95 -0.87 9.02
C THR A 6 18.13 -2.08 8.51
N GLN A 7 17.65 -2.97 9.37
CA GLN A 7 17.21 -4.30 8.95
C GLN A 7 15.84 -4.76 9.47
N ASP A 8 15.09 -3.95 10.23
CA ASP A 8 13.65 -4.24 10.42
C ASP A 8 12.92 -4.09 9.07
N TYR A 9 11.78 -4.76 8.90
CA TYR A 9 11.13 -4.85 7.59
C TYR A 9 9.63 -4.56 7.68
N TRP A 10 9.12 -3.85 6.66
CA TRP A 10 7.70 -3.66 6.38
C TRP A 10 7.53 -3.52 4.86
N HIS A 11 7.08 -4.57 4.20
CA HIS A 11 7.02 -4.63 2.73
C HIS A 11 5.76 -5.32 2.27
N LEU A 12 5.20 -4.77 1.21
CA LEU A 12 4.20 -5.41 0.37
C LEU A 12 4.84 -5.63 -1.01
N ASN A 13 4.82 -6.85 -1.54
CA ASN A 13 5.45 -7.16 -2.83
C ASN A 13 4.88 -8.45 -3.46
N PHE A 14 5.29 -8.75 -4.69
CA PHE A 14 5.07 -10.03 -5.34
C PHE A 14 6.26 -10.95 -5.14
N ASN A 15 6.01 -12.24 -4.89
CA ASN A 15 7.04 -13.27 -4.91
C ASN A 15 7.27 -13.79 -6.34
N SER A 16 8.24 -14.69 -6.52
CA SER A 16 8.53 -15.30 -7.83
C SER A 16 7.44 -16.25 -8.36
N GLY A 17 6.40 -16.52 -7.57
CA GLY A 17 5.21 -17.28 -7.96
C GLY A 17 4.02 -16.39 -8.32
N ASP A 18 4.24 -15.08 -8.50
CA ASP A 18 3.22 -14.06 -8.80
C ASP A 18 2.17 -13.88 -7.70
N GLN A 19 2.50 -14.27 -6.46
CA GLN A 19 1.62 -14.07 -5.31
C GLN A 19 2.01 -12.80 -4.58
N LEU A 20 1.00 -12.04 -4.18
CA LEU A 20 1.17 -10.89 -3.31
C LEU A 20 1.50 -11.38 -1.90
N TYR A 21 2.46 -10.74 -1.24
CA TYR A 21 2.78 -11.04 0.14
C TYR A 21 3.04 -9.77 0.94
N PHE A 22 2.81 -9.87 2.25
CA PHE A 22 3.16 -8.87 3.23
C PHE A 22 4.10 -9.45 4.28
N LEU A 23 5.15 -8.71 4.58
CA LEU A 23 6.20 -9.11 5.50
C LEU A 23 6.49 -7.98 6.50
N THR A 24 6.39 -8.29 7.80
CA THR A 24 6.81 -7.40 8.90
C THR A 24 7.59 -8.13 9.98
N GLY A 25 8.57 -7.43 10.56
CA GLY A 25 9.40 -8.01 11.61
C GLY A 25 10.62 -7.17 11.96
N GLU A 26 11.30 -7.60 13.01
CA GLU A 26 12.54 -7.01 13.51
C GLU A 26 13.73 -7.83 13.02
N ASN A 27 14.87 -7.17 12.81
CA ASN A 27 16.08 -7.88 12.42
C ASN A 27 16.51 -8.89 13.49
N GLY A 28 16.93 -10.08 13.06
CA GLY A 28 17.37 -11.15 13.97
C GLY A 28 16.24 -11.87 14.69
N ALA A 29 14.97 -11.54 14.42
CA ALA A 29 13.84 -12.32 14.88
C ALA A 29 13.87 -13.73 14.28
N THR A 30 13.67 -14.74 15.11
CA THR A 30 13.67 -16.16 14.69
C THR A 30 12.43 -16.53 13.88
N ASN A 31 11.36 -15.73 13.94
CA ASN A 31 10.13 -15.91 13.18
C ASN A 31 9.69 -14.59 12.56
N GLN A 32 9.41 -14.61 11.26
CA GLN A 32 8.90 -13.44 10.51
C GLN A 32 7.38 -13.50 10.42
N ASN A 33 6.71 -12.34 10.51
CA ASN A 33 5.28 -12.27 10.20
C ASN A 33 5.14 -12.10 8.70
N LEU A 34 4.90 -13.22 8.02
CA LEU A 34 4.77 -13.30 6.58
C LEU A 34 3.41 -13.90 6.26
N ILE A 35 2.61 -13.18 5.47
CA ILE A 35 1.39 -13.72 4.86
C ILE A 35 1.45 -13.56 3.35
N THR A 36 0.94 -14.56 2.64
CA THR A 36 0.97 -14.62 1.17
C THR A 36 -0.43 -14.94 0.63
N SER A 37 -0.82 -14.31 -0.47
CA SER A 37 -2.09 -14.55 -1.13
C SER A 37 -2.15 -15.96 -1.68
N SER A 38 -3.33 -16.59 -1.57
CA SER A 38 -3.60 -17.83 -2.30
C SER A 38 -3.75 -17.59 -3.80
N ALA A 39 -4.22 -16.39 -4.17
CA ALA A 39 -4.31 -15.93 -5.56
C ALA A 39 -2.95 -15.54 -6.13
N VAL A 40 -2.87 -15.58 -7.46
CA VAL A 40 -1.73 -15.18 -8.28
C VAL A 40 -2.18 -14.08 -9.25
N PHE A 41 -1.35 -13.07 -9.47
CA PHE A 41 -1.71 -11.86 -10.20
C PHE A 41 -0.83 -11.75 -11.45
N ARG A 42 -1.41 -12.11 -12.60
CA ARG A 42 -0.67 -12.20 -13.88
C ARG A 42 -1.24 -11.32 -14.98
N ASP A 43 -2.42 -10.75 -14.78
CA ASP A 43 -2.98 -9.83 -15.75
C ASP A 43 -2.23 -8.50 -15.66
N THR A 44 -1.41 -8.23 -16.66
CA THR A 44 -0.67 -6.96 -16.78
C THR A 44 -1.36 -6.00 -17.76
N SER A 45 -2.52 -6.39 -18.30
CA SER A 45 -3.29 -5.63 -19.28
C SER A 45 -4.43 -4.81 -18.67
N ALA A 46 -4.68 -4.97 -17.37
CA ALA A 46 -5.73 -4.30 -16.62
C ALA A 46 -5.19 -3.66 -15.32
N TRP A 47 -5.92 -2.68 -14.79
CA TRP A 47 -5.67 -2.12 -13.47
C TRP A 47 -6.22 -3.01 -12.36
N TYR A 48 -5.55 -3.02 -11.21
CA TYR A 48 -6.07 -3.62 -9.99
C TYR A 48 -6.30 -2.53 -8.95
N HIS A 49 -7.42 -2.63 -8.24
CA HIS A 49 -7.65 -1.84 -7.03
C HIS A 49 -7.31 -2.69 -5.81
N PHE A 50 -6.24 -2.31 -5.12
CA PHE A 50 -5.76 -3.00 -3.94
C PHE A 50 -6.08 -2.22 -2.67
N VAL A 51 -6.64 -2.89 -1.66
CA VAL A 51 -6.82 -2.31 -0.32
C VAL A 51 -6.24 -3.25 0.72
N TYR A 52 -5.40 -2.70 1.60
CA TYR A 52 -4.75 -3.43 2.68
C TYR A 52 -5.06 -2.77 4.02
N THR A 53 -5.58 -3.55 4.95
CA THR A 53 -5.91 -3.08 6.29
C THR A 53 -5.02 -3.78 7.29
N PHE A 54 -4.28 -3.00 8.08
CA PHE A 54 -3.45 -3.49 9.19
C PHE A 54 -4.03 -2.97 10.51
N ASP A 55 -4.70 -3.85 11.24
CA ASP A 55 -5.38 -3.60 12.52
C ASP A 55 -4.83 -4.56 13.59
N PHE A 56 -3.58 -4.36 14.00
CA PHE A 56 -2.96 -5.27 14.98
C PHE A 56 -3.68 -5.24 16.34
N GLY A 57 -4.50 -4.24 16.65
CA GLY A 57 -5.33 -4.19 17.86
C GLY A 57 -6.49 -5.21 17.87
N ASN A 58 -6.85 -5.77 16.72
CA ASN A 58 -8.00 -6.66 16.62
C ASN A 58 -7.83 -7.94 17.45
N ALA A 59 -8.86 -8.30 18.23
CA ALA A 59 -8.86 -9.52 19.03
C ALA A 59 -8.83 -10.79 18.17
N THR A 60 -9.45 -10.74 16.98
CA THR A 60 -9.51 -11.86 16.05
C THR A 60 -8.29 -11.88 15.14
N THR A 61 -7.46 -12.93 15.24
CA THR A 61 -6.20 -13.02 14.47
C THR A 61 -6.40 -12.83 12.96
N SER A 62 -7.45 -13.40 12.37
CA SER A 62 -7.74 -13.27 10.93
C SER A 62 -8.17 -11.86 10.51
N GLU A 63 -8.58 -11.00 11.45
CA GLU A 63 -9.06 -9.64 11.17
C GLU A 63 -7.96 -8.57 11.36
N ARG A 64 -6.80 -8.96 11.90
CA ARG A 64 -5.66 -8.04 12.09
C ARG A 64 -5.03 -7.62 10.78
N ILE A 65 -5.10 -8.46 9.75
CA ILE A 65 -4.59 -8.15 8.43
C ILE A 65 -5.62 -8.59 7.40
N ARG A 66 -6.10 -7.64 6.59
CA ARG A 66 -7.12 -7.88 5.57
C ARG A 66 -6.66 -7.34 4.23
N PHE A 67 -6.81 -8.16 3.20
CA PHE A 67 -6.37 -7.86 1.85
C PHE A 67 -7.58 -7.95 0.94
N TYR A 68 -7.76 -6.94 0.10
CA TYR A 68 -8.84 -6.88 -0.86
C TYR A 68 -8.29 -6.53 -2.23
N VAL A 69 -8.88 -7.14 -3.26
CA VAL A 69 -8.57 -6.87 -4.67
C VAL A 69 -9.89 -6.68 -5.41
N ASN A 70 -10.02 -5.56 -6.12
CA ASN A 70 -11.20 -5.19 -6.90
C ASN A 70 -12.50 -5.29 -6.08
N GLY A 71 -12.42 -4.84 -4.81
CA GLY A 71 -13.55 -4.84 -3.88
C GLY A 71 -13.69 -6.10 -3.02
N GLU A 72 -13.11 -7.22 -3.46
CA GLU A 72 -13.32 -8.53 -2.85
C GLU A 72 -12.19 -8.91 -1.89
N ARG A 73 -12.54 -9.51 -0.75
CA ARG A 73 -11.54 -9.97 0.23
C ARG A 73 -10.85 -11.23 -0.29
N ILE A 74 -9.52 -11.22 -0.31
CA ILE A 74 -8.72 -12.38 -0.73
C ILE A 74 -8.23 -13.20 0.48
N THR A 75 -8.04 -14.50 0.25
CA THR A 75 -7.46 -15.40 1.25
C THR A 75 -5.94 -15.25 1.28
N MET A 76 -5.42 -15.04 2.50
CA MET A 76 -3.99 -14.99 2.80
C MET A 76 -3.63 -16.13 3.77
N SER A 77 -2.44 -16.71 3.61
CA SER A 77 -1.92 -17.78 4.46
C SER A 77 -0.54 -17.42 4.99
N GLY A 78 -0.26 -17.79 6.24
CA GLY A 78 1.04 -17.57 6.87
C GLY A 78 0.94 -17.17 8.35
N THR A 79 1.97 -16.49 8.84
CA THR A 79 2.08 -16.07 10.23
C THR A 79 1.63 -14.62 10.38
N ILE A 80 0.55 -14.42 11.14
CA ILE A 80 0.05 -13.08 11.50
C ILE A 80 0.63 -12.68 12.85
N ALA A 81 1.02 -11.42 12.98
CA ALA A 81 1.55 -10.87 14.22
C ALA A 81 0.56 -10.96 15.39
N ALA A 82 1.11 -10.99 16.60
CA ALA A 82 0.34 -10.98 17.84
C ALA A 82 -0.55 -9.73 17.94
N GLN A 83 -1.58 -9.79 18.79
CA GLN A 83 -2.40 -8.61 19.07
C GLN A 83 -1.53 -7.50 19.67
N GLY A 84 -1.75 -6.26 19.23
CA GLY A 84 -1.01 -5.09 19.66
C GLY A 84 0.44 -5.08 19.17
N TYR A 85 0.78 -5.83 18.13
CA TYR A 85 2.15 -5.84 17.59
C TYR A 85 2.62 -4.43 17.21
N THR A 86 3.69 -3.97 17.87
CA THR A 86 4.26 -2.63 17.66
C THR A 86 5.58 -2.65 16.88
N GLY A 87 6.13 -3.82 16.54
CA GLY A 87 7.42 -3.96 15.85
C GLY A 87 7.41 -3.55 14.37
N THR A 88 6.42 -2.78 13.92
CA THR A 88 6.32 -2.25 12.57
C THR A 88 7.26 -1.06 12.37
N ARG A 89 7.86 -0.94 11.17
CA ARG A 89 8.56 0.28 10.71
C ARG A 89 7.62 1.35 10.16
N PHE A 90 6.39 0.99 9.85
CA PHE A 90 5.43 1.91 9.26
C PHE A 90 4.97 2.94 10.29
N ASN A 91 4.80 4.19 9.89
CA ASN A 91 4.47 5.34 10.77
C ASN A 91 5.49 5.59 11.89
N ARG A 92 6.77 5.39 11.59
CA ARG A 92 7.87 5.74 12.52
C ARG A 92 8.82 6.73 11.87
N ALA A 93 9.01 7.88 12.53
CA ALA A 93 9.76 9.03 12.01
C ALA A 93 11.19 8.71 11.51
N SER A 94 11.83 7.67 12.03
CA SER A 94 13.21 7.31 11.67
C SER A 94 13.33 6.39 10.45
N TYR A 95 12.22 6.00 9.82
CA TYR A 95 12.23 5.07 8.70
C TYR A 95 11.59 5.69 7.47
N GLU A 96 12.36 5.73 6.39
CA GLU A 96 11.91 6.17 5.08
C GLU A 96 10.89 5.19 4.50
N HIS A 97 9.78 5.71 3.97
CA HIS A 97 8.82 4.93 3.20
C HIS A 97 9.11 5.05 1.71
N ARG A 98 8.90 3.97 0.97
CA ARG A 98 9.08 3.93 -0.48
C ARG A 98 7.91 3.25 -1.16
N ILE A 99 7.57 3.73 -2.35
CA ILE A 99 6.58 3.15 -3.25
C ILE A 99 7.30 2.82 -4.55
N GLY A 100 7.09 1.62 -5.10
CA GLY A 100 7.74 1.20 -6.35
C GLY A 100 9.22 0.83 -6.21
N SER A 101 9.77 0.77 -4.99
CA SER A 101 11.11 0.24 -4.74
C SER A 101 11.20 -0.40 -3.36
N ARG A 102 12.22 -1.24 -3.17
CA ARG A 102 12.67 -1.62 -1.82
C ARG A 102 13.58 -0.52 -1.24
N GLN A 103 13.96 -0.65 0.03
CA GLN A 103 14.83 0.31 0.72
C GLN A 103 16.26 0.32 0.15
N ASP A 104 16.70 -0.78 -0.48
CA ASP A 104 17.93 -0.80 -1.25
C ASP A 104 17.76 -0.02 -2.56
N ALA A 105 18.69 0.91 -2.82
CA ALA A 105 18.59 1.90 -3.90
C ALA A 105 18.62 1.33 -5.34
N ASN A 106 18.61 0.01 -5.51
CA ASN A 106 18.79 -0.68 -6.79
C ASN A 106 17.61 -1.59 -7.17
N SER A 107 16.62 -1.76 -6.28
CA SER A 107 15.48 -2.66 -6.50
C SER A 107 14.22 -1.86 -6.81
N PHE A 108 14.00 -1.57 -8.09
CA PHE A 108 12.82 -0.84 -8.58
C PHE A 108 11.79 -1.79 -9.22
N SER A 109 10.52 -1.49 -9.03
CA SER A 109 9.40 -2.18 -9.66
C SER A 109 9.03 -1.50 -10.98
N ASN A 110 8.69 -2.29 -11.99
CA ASN A 110 8.07 -1.79 -13.22
C ASN A 110 6.55 -1.90 -13.07
N ILE A 111 5.93 -0.81 -12.61
CA ILE A 111 4.50 -0.76 -12.28
C ILE A 111 3.90 0.56 -12.75
N TYR A 112 2.60 0.53 -13.01
CA TYR A 112 1.79 1.73 -13.09
C TYR A 112 1.11 1.97 -11.73
N LEU A 113 0.99 3.24 -11.35
CA LEU A 113 0.37 3.67 -10.10
C LEU A 113 -0.72 4.69 -10.42
N ALA A 114 -1.82 4.62 -9.67
CA ALA A 114 -2.88 5.59 -9.70
C ALA A 114 -3.50 5.68 -8.30
N ASP A 115 -3.94 6.89 -7.93
CA ASP A 115 -4.79 7.17 -6.77
C ASP A 115 -4.38 6.44 -5.47
N ILE A 116 -3.23 6.81 -4.91
CA ILE A 116 -2.70 6.14 -3.71
C ILE A 116 -3.18 6.83 -2.45
N HIS A 117 -3.90 6.09 -1.62
CA HIS A 117 -4.34 6.53 -0.29
C HIS A 117 -3.57 5.80 0.80
N PHE A 118 -3.09 6.55 1.78
CA PHE A 118 -2.71 5.99 3.08
C PHE A 118 -3.55 6.61 4.18
N ILE A 119 -4.31 5.77 4.89
CA ILE A 119 -5.19 6.18 5.98
C ILE A 119 -4.57 5.75 7.31
N ASP A 120 -4.30 6.71 8.19
CA ASP A 120 -3.75 6.47 9.51
C ASP A 120 -4.86 6.42 10.57
N GLY A 121 -4.81 5.41 11.44
CA GLY A 121 -5.73 5.26 12.57
C GLY A 121 -7.12 4.70 12.25
N GLN A 122 -7.39 4.28 11.01
CA GLN A 122 -8.69 3.72 10.62
C GLN A 122 -8.55 2.42 9.83
N ALA A 123 -9.36 1.43 10.19
CA ALA A 123 -9.38 0.12 9.53
C ALA A 123 -10.49 0.06 8.45
N LEU A 124 -10.30 0.84 7.38
CA LEU A 124 -11.29 0.98 6.31
C LEU A 124 -11.39 -0.27 5.41
N THR A 125 -12.46 -0.34 4.62
CA THR A 125 -12.75 -1.39 3.65
C THR A 125 -12.81 -0.81 2.23
N PRO A 126 -12.80 -1.63 1.17
CA PRO A 126 -12.86 -1.14 -0.22
C PRO A 126 -14.03 -0.21 -0.51
N SER A 127 -15.15 -0.38 0.20
CA SER A 127 -16.32 0.50 0.10
C SER A 127 -16.05 1.96 0.46
N SER A 128 -14.87 2.31 1.00
CA SER A 128 -14.45 3.70 1.18
C SER A 128 -13.84 4.33 -0.08
N PHE A 129 -13.31 3.50 -0.99
CA PHE A 129 -12.49 3.90 -2.14
C PHE A 129 -13.06 3.47 -3.49
N GLY A 130 -14.09 2.62 -3.50
CA GLY A 130 -14.78 2.24 -4.72
C GLY A 130 -16.13 1.57 -4.47
N GLU A 131 -16.73 1.13 -5.55
CA GLU A 131 -17.99 0.38 -5.58
C GLU A 131 -18.09 -0.51 -6.81
N THR A 132 -18.84 -1.60 -6.71
CA THR A 132 -19.15 -2.45 -7.85
C THR A 132 -20.31 -1.86 -8.64
N ASP A 133 -20.11 -1.67 -9.94
CA ASP A 133 -21.19 -1.31 -10.85
C ASP A 133 -22.22 -2.44 -10.91
N ALA A 134 -23.46 -2.15 -10.51
CA ALA A 134 -24.52 -3.16 -10.45
C ALA A 134 -24.95 -3.70 -11.82
N THR A 135 -24.63 -2.99 -12.91
CA THR A 135 -24.98 -3.37 -14.29
C THR A 135 -23.86 -4.18 -14.93
N THR A 136 -22.61 -3.75 -14.78
CA THR A 136 -21.45 -4.37 -15.45
C THR A 136 -20.71 -5.38 -14.56
N GLY A 137 -20.89 -5.31 -13.24
CA GLY A 137 -20.14 -6.10 -12.26
C GLY A 137 -18.70 -5.64 -12.06
N VAL A 138 -18.28 -4.56 -12.73
CA VAL A 138 -16.90 -4.04 -12.68
C VAL A 138 -16.70 -3.17 -11.44
N TRP A 139 -15.53 -3.29 -10.81
CA TRP A 139 -15.14 -2.43 -9.69
C TRP A 139 -14.71 -1.05 -10.18
N ASN A 140 -15.38 0.00 -9.70
CA ASN A 140 -15.10 1.39 -10.04
C ASN A 140 -14.50 2.13 -8.84
N PRO A 141 -13.42 2.91 -9.03
CA PRO A 141 -12.91 3.79 -7.99
C PRO A 141 -13.90 4.93 -7.73
N LYS A 142 -13.90 5.44 -6.49
CA LYS A 142 -14.68 6.60 -6.08
C LYS A 142 -13.86 7.51 -5.17
N ALA A 143 -14.21 8.79 -5.13
CA ALA A 143 -13.55 9.75 -4.27
C ALA A 143 -13.71 9.38 -2.79
N TYR A 144 -12.59 9.26 -2.07
CA TYR A 144 -12.58 9.16 -0.63
C TYR A 144 -12.89 10.54 -0.01
N THR A 145 -13.82 10.57 0.95
CA THR A 145 -14.30 11.81 1.58
C THR A 145 -14.06 11.84 3.09
N GLY A 146 -13.37 10.84 3.63
CA GLY A 146 -13.03 10.77 5.04
C GLY A 146 -11.72 11.50 5.36
N THR A 147 -11.24 11.26 6.59
CA THR A 147 -9.99 11.84 7.10
C THR A 147 -8.81 10.91 6.86
N TYR A 148 -7.61 11.47 6.72
CA TYR A 148 -6.36 10.70 6.53
C TYR A 148 -5.62 10.40 7.85
N GLY A 149 -6.07 10.93 8.98
CA GLY A 149 -5.43 10.75 10.29
C GLY A 149 -4.19 11.63 10.46
N THR A 150 -3.24 11.20 11.31
CA THR A 150 -2.06 12.00 11.65
C THR A 150 -0.96 11.90 10.60
N ASN A 151 -0.68 10.69 10.12
CA ASN A 151 0.44 10.43 9.19
C ASN A 151 -0.02 10.02 7.77
N GLY A 152 -1.32 10.16 7.47
CA GLY A 152 -1.87 9.77 6.17
C GLY A 152 -1.41 10.68 5.02
N PHE A 153 -1.70 10.25 3.79
CA PHE A 153 -1.45 11.02 2.57
C PHE A 153 -2.33 10.55 1.41
N HIS A 154 -2.45 11.39 0.38
CA HIS A 154 -3.10 11.07 -0.88
C HIS A 154 -2.27 11.53 -2.07
N LEU A 155 -1.85 10.59 -2.92
CA LEU A 155 -1.17 10.87 -4.18
C LEU A 155 -2.16 10.69 -5.34
N GLU A 156 -2.75 11.79 -5.78
CA GLU A 156 -3.73 11.84 -6.88
C GLU A 156 -3.06 11.77 -8.27
N PHE A 157 -1.82 12.25 -8.38
CA PHE A 157 -1.09 12.42 -9.65
C PHE A 157 -1.78 13.35 -10.67
N ALA A 158 -2.62 14.27 -10.20
CA ALA A 158 -3.38 15.20 -11.05
C ALA A 158 -2.50 16.19 -11.83
N ASP A 159 -1.34 16.56 -11.30
CA ASP A 159 -0.35 17.42 -11.97
C ASP A 159 0.88 16.62 -12.38
N ASN A 160 0.95 16.28 -13.67
CA ASN A 160 2.03 15.53 -14.28
C ASN A 160 3.05 16.41 -15.03
N SER A 161 3.03 17.73 -14.81
CA SER A 161 3.90 18.68 -15.51
C SER A 161 5.38 18.57 -15.14
N ALA A 162 5.68 18.01 -13.95
CA ALA A 162 7.05 17.76 -13.50
C ALA A 162 7.12 16.57 -12.52
N ALA A 163 8.34 16.04 -12.32
CA ALA A 163 8.62 15.02 -11.33
C ALA A 163 9.12 15.64 -10.01
N THR A 164 8.26 16.42 -9.34
CA THR A 164 8.61 17.08 -8.07
C THR A 164 7.61 16.79 -6.96
N ALA A 165 8.01 17.06 -5.71
CA ALA A 165 7.17 16.94 -4.53
C ALA A 165 5.95 17.88 -4.50
N THR A 166 5.91 18.89 -5.37
CA THR A 166 4.78 19.84 -5.47
C THR A 166 3.87 19.56 -6.67
N THR A 167 4.21 18.55 -7.49
CA THR A 167 3.49 18.14 -8.70
C THR A 167 3.12 16.65 -8.57
N LEU A 168 3.84 15.74 -9.24
CA LEU A 168 3.56 14.29 -9.19
C LEU A 168 3.62 13.69 -7.77
N GLY A 169 4.48 14.22 -6.91
CA GLY A 169 4.64 13.75 -5.53
C GLY A 169 3.77 14.49 -4.51
N LYS A 170 2.87 15.36 -4.95
CA LYS A 170 2.09 16.22 -4.06
C LYS A 170 1.10 15.40 -3.24
N ASP A 171 1.13 15.58 -1.92
CA ASP A 171 0.10 15.09 -1.02
C ASP A 171 -1.12 16.03 -1.06
N THR A 172 -2.27 15.45 -1.39
CA THR A 172 -3.56 16.12 -1.57
C THR A 172 -4.57 15.79 -0.47
N SER A 173 -4.14 15.06 0.58
CA SER A 173 -4.98 14.62 1.70
C SER A 173 -5.60 15.75 2.54
N GLY A 174 -5.09 16.97 2.41
CA GLY A 174 -5.48 18.11 3.23
C GLY A 174 -4.85 18.15 4.63
N ILE A 175 -3.93 17.23 4.96
CA ILE A 175 -3.14 17.28 6.20
C ILE A 175 -2.10 18.42 6.12
N SER A 176 -1.83 19.06 7.28
CA SER A 176 -0.81 20.11 7.41
C SER A 176 0.13 19.83 8.60
N PRO A 177 1.46 19.77 8.39
CA PRO A 177 2.14 19.86 7.09
C PRO A 177 1.83 18.65 6.20
N ALA A 178 1.81 18.86 4.88
CA ALA A 178 1.53 17.81 3.91
C ALA A 178 2.72 16.83 3.78
N ASN A 179 2.42 15.55 3.56
CA ASN A 179 3.39 14.47 3.42
C ASN A 179 3.81 14.28 1.95
N ASN A 180 4.36 15.33 1.33
CA ASN A 180 4.78 15.28 -0.07
C ASN A 180 5.90 14.25 -0.30
N TRP A 181 5.80 13.50 -1.39
CA TRP A 181 6.74 12.47 -1.81
C TRP A 181 7.73 12.99 -2.84
N THR A 182 8.95 12.48 -2.84
CA THR A 182 9.95 12.82 -3.87
C THR A 182 9.87 11.81 -5.02
N PRO A 183 9.45 12.22 -6.23
CA PRO A 183 9.42 11.32 -7.38
C PRO A 183 10.82 10.95 -7.84
N VAL A 184 11.04 9.67 -8.14
CA VAL A 184 12.29 9.16 -8.70
C VAL A 184 11.95 8.12 -9.76
N ASN A 185 12.57 8.22 -10.95
CA ASN A 185 12.41 7.26 -12.05
C ASN A 185 10.95 7.02 -12.49
N LEU A 186 10.09 8.03 -12.39
CA LEU A 186 8.71 7.96 -12.90
C LEU A 186 8.62 8.44 -14.35
N SER A 187 7.84 7.73 -15.16
CA SER A 187 7.43 8.19 -16.49
C SER A 187 5.96 8.59 -16.48
N THR A 188 5.63 9.68 -17.19
CA THR A 188 4.26 10.15 -17.40
C THR A 188 3.73 9.80 -18.80
N THR A 189 4.50 9.05 -19.60
CA THR A 189 4.12 8.69 -20.95
C THR A 189 2.92 7.73 -20.94
N THR A 190 1.90 8.05 -21.73
CA THR A 190 0.70 7.23 -21.90
C THR A 190 1.01 5.85 -22.47
N GLY A 191 0.40 4.81 -21.88
CA GLY A 191 0.59 3.40 -22.29
C GLY A 191 0.12 2.36 -21.25
N GLY A 192 -0.35 2.79 -20.09
CA GLY A 192 -0.92 1.89 -19.08
C GLY A 192 -2.29 1.31 -19.49
N PRO A 193 -2.81 0.34 -18.71
CA PRO A 193 -4.13 -0.24 -18.92
C PRO A 193 -5.25 0.81 -18.98
N THR A 194 -6.38 0.48 -19.64
CA THR A 194 -7.52 1.41 -19.80
C THR A 194 -8.76 1.02 -18.99
N SER A 195 -8.74 -0.15 -18.32
CA SER A 195 -9.84 -0.66 -17.49
C SER A 195 -9.31 -1.32 -16.22
N VAL A 196 -10.15 -1.40 -15.19
CA VAL A 196 -9.91 -2.20 -13.98
C VAL A 196 -10.37 -3.64 -14.22
N ALA A 197 -9.62 -4.62 -13.71
CA ALA A 197 -9.93 -6.05 -13.78
C ALA A 197 -11.08 -6.46 -12.85
#